data_AF-A0A8J2TDS5-F1
#
_entry.id   AF-A0A8J2TDS5-F1
#
_cell.length_a   1.000
_cell.length_b   1.000
_cell.length_c   1.000
_cell.angle_alpha   90.00
_cell.angle_beta   90.00
_cell.angle_gamma   90.00
#
_symmetry.space_group_name_H-M   'P 1'
#
loop_
_entity.id
_entity.type
_entity.pdbx_description
1 polymer ?
#
loop_
_entity_poly.entity_id
_entity_poly.type
_entity_poly.pdbx_seq_one_letter_code
_entity_poly.pdbx_strand_id
1 'polypeptide(L)'
;MIHDAKDSGSDPSPRISLLQIPSEQDKLRWQALPINWPKSLGISKDLESITAIPETNLFLIAESGDKKNYQRLFLLAYEEEVKGQCLNNTQIPQVKIIAETTWPVKVENVEAIAVTKINNQYLFLYTERADSQASTEIHWTTLTLDPLKFGEFRSISFQSSFGSGKNIRQISDLAIDSQQNLYIASTYDLGNTGAFRSAIYRIGQISDDNNLILEPLPQKMGEINGLKVEGIAIQKLPSGDQIFFATDDENYGGVLRPLL
;
A
#
# COMPACT_ATOMS: atom_id res chain seq x y z
N MET A 1 5.96 -0.96 5.11
CA MET A 1 6.16 -0.93 3.64
C MET A 1 6.32 -2.36 3.17
N ILE A 2 5.73 -2.66 2.03
CA ILE A 2 5.98 -3.86 1.25
C ILE A 2 6.72 -3.41 -0.01
N HIS A 3 7.61 -4.26 -0.50
CA HIS A 3 8.38 -4.05 -1.72
C HIS A 3 7.95 -5.11 -2.74
N ASP A 4 8.08 -4.83 -4.06
CA ASP A 4 7.91 -5.78 -5.16
C ASP A 4 8.90 -6.95 -5.01
N ALA A 5 8.56 -7.81 -4.07
CA ALA A 5 9.45 -8.76 -3.48
C ALA A 5 9.27 -10.07 -4.23
N LYS A 6 9.79 -10.09 -5.45
CA LYS A 6 9.84 -11.30 -6.28
C LYS A 6 10.66 -12.39 -5.59
N ASP A 7 10.17 -13.62 -5.61
CA ASP A 7 10.96 -14.78 -5.15
C ASP A 7 11.90 -15.23 -6.28
N SER A 8 13.18 -14.84 -6.18
CA SER A 8 14.22 -15.24 -7.12
C SER A 8 14.88 -16.58 -6.77
N GLY A 9 14.48 -17.22 -5.65
CA GLY A 9 14.97 -18.53 -5.22
C GLY A 9 16.42 -18.60 -4.73
N SER A 10 17.17 -17.49 -4.72
CA SER A 10 18.60 -17.50 -4.37
C SER A 10 18.96 -16.83 -3.04
N ASP A 11 18.09 -16.02 -2.44
CA ASP A 11 18.24 -15.51 -1.06
C ASP A 11 16.90 -14.93 -0.55
N PRO A 12 16.37 -15.28 0.64
CA PRO A 12 15.12 -14.70 1.12
C PRO A 12 15.32 -13.25 1.55
N SER A 13 15.10 -12.31 0.64
CA SER A 13 14.99 -10.88 0.97
C SER A 13 13.81 -10.65 1.93
N PRO A 14 13.96 -9.74 2.91
CA PRO A 14 12.87 -9.42 3.83
C PRO A 14 11.66 -8.87 3.07
N ARG A 15 10.49 -9.49 3.28
CA ARG A 15 9.24 -9.15 2.58
C ARG A 15 8.48 -7.99 3.21
N ILE A 16 8.65 -7.79 4.52
CA ILE A 16 8.10 -6.67 5.27
C ILE A 16 9.21 -6.06 6.10
N SER A 17 9.21 -4.72 6.15
CA SER A 17 10.10 -3.96 7.00
C SER A 17 9.32 -2.94 7.83
N LEU A 18 9.76 -2.76 9.07
CA LEU A 18 9.38 -1.64 9.93
C LEU A 18 10.35 -0.48 9.69
N LEU A 19 9.80 0.69 9.40
CA LEU A 19 10.52 1.95 9.35
C LEU A 19 9.96 2.85 10.43
N GLN A 20 10.82 3.29 11.34
CA GLN A 20 10.48 4.24 12.38
C GLN A 20 11.04 5.61 11.99
N ILE A 21 10.14 6.56 11.75
CA ILE A 21 10.50 7.94 11.42
C ILE A 21 11.29 8.54 12.61
N PRO A 22 12.40 9.25 12.34
CA PRO A 22 13.19 9.86 13.40
C PRO A 22 12.36 10.83 14.25
N SER A 23 12.69 10.88 15.54
CA SER A 23 12.25 11.92 16.47
C SER A 23 13.46 12.75 16.91
N GLU A 24 13.27 13.79 17.70
CA GLU A 24 14.41 14.53 18.29
C GLU A 24 15.36 13.62 19.09
N GLN A 25 14.86 12.49 19.58
CA GLN A 25 15.56 11.57 20.47
C GLN A 25 16.05 10.30 19.75
N ASP A 26 15.49 9.98 18.58
CA ASP A 26 15.78 8.74 17.85
C ASP A 26 16.08 8.99 16.38
N LYS A 27 17.13 8.33 15.89
CA LYS A 27 17.46 8.29 14.46
C LYS A 27 16.44 7.43 13.71
N LEU A 28 16.37 7.59 12.39
CA LEU A 28 15.65 6.66 11.51
C LEU A 28 16.09 5.22 11.82
N ARG A 29 15.14 4.35 12.13
CA ARG A 29 15.40 2.92 12.34
C ARG A 29 14.71 2.11 11.26
N TRP A 30 15.45 1.17 10.70
CA TRP A 30 14.94 0.16 9.79
C TRP A 30 15.14 -1.21 10.42
N GLN A 31 14.11 -2.04 10.35
CA GLN A 31 14.16 -3.41 10.81
C GLN A 31 13.35 -4.32 9.88
N ALA A 32 14.00 -5.34 9.34
CA ALA A 32 13.30 -6.44 8.67
C ALA A 32 12.41 -7.19 9.67
N LEU A 33 11.16 -7.45 9.28
CA LEU A 33 10.22 -8.26 10.07
C LEU A 33 10.01 -9.62 9.40
N PRO A 34 10.47 -10.72 10.01
CA PRO A 34 10.25 -12.05 9.45
C PRO A 34 8.76 -12.42 9.49
N ILE A 35 8.27 -13.05 8.43
CA ILE A 35 6.91 -13.58 8.33
C ILE A 35 6.99 -15.09 8.22
N ASN A 36 6.23 -15.78 9.06
CA ASN A 36 6.03 -17.21 8.95
C ASN A 36 4.90 -17.49 7.94
N TRP A 37 5.28 -17.68 6.68
CA TRP A 37 4.33 -18.03 5.62
C TRP A 37 3.75 -19.44 5.87
N PRO A 38 2.43 -19.64 5.73
CA PRO A 38 1.84 -20.97 5.85
C PRO A 38 2.43 -21.92 4.80
N LYS A 39 2.92 -23.09 5.24
CA LYS A 39 3.57 -24.07 4.34
C LYS A 39 2.69 -24.50 3.17
N SER A 40 1.38 -24.59 3.39
CA SER A 40 0.38 -24.92 2.37
C SER A 40 0.29 -23.88 1.26
N LEU A 41 0.63 -22.63 1.55
CA LEU A 41 0.56 -21.51 0.64
C LEU A 41 1.90 -21.20 -0.03
N GLY A 42 2.99 -21.61 0.60
CA GLY A 42 4.32 -21.19 0.20
C GLY A 42 4.58 -19.71 0.49
N ILE A 43 5.79 -19.27 0.18
CA ILE A 43 6.21 -17.88 0.32
C ILE A 43 5.43 -17.03 -0.70
N SER A 44 5.16 -15.77 -0.35
CA SER A 44 4.62 -14.81 -1.32
C SER A 44 5.59 -14.58 -2.47
N LYS A 45 5.03 -14.53 -3.69
CA LYS A 45 5.75 -14.35 -4.93
C LYS A 45 5.81 -12.92 -5.41
N ASP A 46 4.73 -12.16 -5.24
CA ASP A 46 4.61 -10.81 -5.82
C ASP A 46 3.75 -9.92 -4.89
N LEU A 47 4.36 -9.50 -3.77
CA LEU A 47 3.69 -8.60 -2.83
C LEU A 47 3.73 -7.17 -3.38
N GLU A 48 2.56 -6.57 -3.53
CA GLU A 48 2.45 -5.27 -4.21
C GLU A 48 2.15 -4.15 -3.24
N SER A 49 1.33 -4.40 -2.22
CA SER A 49 0.83 -3.32 -1.39
C SER A 49 0.46 -3.76 0.03
N ILE A 50 0.52 -2.80 0.96
CA ILE A 50 0.20 -2.95 2.38
C ILE A 50 -0.60 -1.75 2.84
N THR A 51 -1.60 -1.99 3.67
CA THR A 51 -2.36 -0.92 4.32
C THR A 51 -2.67 -1.25 5.77
N ALA A 52 -2.67 -0.23 6.63
CA ALA A 52 -3.07 -0.37 8.02
C ALA A 52 -4.60 -0.44 8.12
N ILE A 53 -5.11 -1.24 9.05
CA ILE A 53 -6.51 -1.26 9.38
C ILE A 53 -6.77 -0.20 10.46
N PRO A 54 -7.59 0.83 10.20
CA PRO A 54 -7.80 1.93 11.14
C PRO A 54 -8.25 1.46 12.52
N GLU A 55 -7.69 2.09 13.56
CA GLU A 55 -8.00 1.84 14.98
C GLU A 55 -7.64 0.43 15.46
N THR A 56 -6.71 -0.26 14.79
CA THR A 56 -6.23 -1.59 15.19
C THR A 56 -4.71 -1.70 15.04
N ASN A 57 -4.15 -2.82 15.48
CA ASN A 57 -2.77 -3.24 15.19
C ASN A 57 -2.69 -4.18 13.98
N LEU A 58 -3.70 -4.17 13.11
CA LEU A 58 -3.78 -5.08 11.96
C LEU A 58 -3.36 -4.38 10.67
N PHE A 59 -2.83 -5.18 9.75
CA PHE A 59 -2.45 -4.75 8.41
C PHE A 59 -3.00 -5.72 7.39
N LEU A 60 -3.50 -5.21 6.27
CA LEU A 60 -3.85 -6.04 5.11
C LEU A 60 -2.72 -5.92 4.09
N ILE A 61 -2.30 -7.05 3.54
CA ILE A 61 -1.28 -7.10 2.49
C ILE A 61 -1.85 -7.79 1.25
N ALA A 62 -1.52 -7.25 0.08
CA ALA A 62 -1.96 -7.72 -1.21
C ALA A 62 -0.81 -8.36 -1.98
N GLU A 63 -1.07 -9.55 -2.47
CA GLU A 63 -0.26 -10.21 -3.48
C GLU A 63 -0.99 -10.16 -4.82
N SER A 64 -0.34 -9.54 -5.80
CA SER A 64 -0.73 -9.66 -7.21
C SER A 64 -0.20 -10.98 -7.74
N GLY A 65 -0.76 -11.48 -8.83
CA GLY A 65 -0.36 -12.80 -9.31
C GLY A 65 -0.39 -12.91 -10.81
N ASP A 66 0.69 -13.45 -11.36
CA ASP A 66 0.88 -13.74 -12.77
C ASP A 66 -0.12 -14.80 -13.25
N LYS A 67 -1.27 -14.35 -13.75
CA LYS A 67 -2.27 -15.08 -14.55
C LYS A 67 -2.81 -16.42 -14.05
N LYS A 68 -2.27 -17.07 -12.99
CA LYS A 68 -2.71 -18.42 -12.62
C LYS A 68 -2.72 -18.82 -11.13
N ASN A 69 -1.89 -18.33 -10.20
CA ASN A 69 -1.83 -19.04 -8.88
C ASN A 69 -1.53 -18.27 -7.56
N TYR A 70 -1.40 -16.94 -7.51
CA TYR A 70 -0.96 -16.28 -6.26
C TYR A 70 -1.69 -14.98 -5.91
N GLN A 71 -2.95 -14.88 -6.31
CA GLN A 71 -3.80 -13.73 -5.97
C GLN A 71 -4.38 -13.90 -4.57
N ARG A 72 -3.68 -13.35 -3.57
CA ARG A 72 -4.00 -13.54 -2.15
C ARG A 72 -4.03 -12.23 -1.39
N LEU A 73 -4.83 -12.24 -0.32
CA LEU A 73 -4.91 -11.19 0.67
C LEU A 73 -4.59 -11.83 2.02
N PHE A 74 -3.68 -11.22 2.77
CA PHE A 74 -3.33 -11.69 4.11
C PHE A 74 -3.59 -10.60 5.14
N LEU A 75 -4.26 -10.96 6.23
CA LEU A 75 -4.42 -10.11 7.39
C LEU A 75 -3.32 -10.44 8.39
N LEU A 76 -2.53 -9.42 8.72
CA LEU A 76 -1.42 -9.50 9.64
C LEU A 76 -1.78 -8.82 10.96
N ALA A 77 -1.37 -9.40 12.08
CA ALA A 77 -1.33 -8.73 13.38
C ALA A 77 0.10 -8.30 13.70
N TYR A 78 0.28 -7.04 14.09
CA TYR A 78 1.54 -6.49 14.58
C TYR A 78 1.57 -6.51 16.12
N GLU A 79 2.65 -7.03 16.68
CA GLU A 79 2.92 -7.06 18.12
C GLU A 79 4.24 -6.34 18.38
N GLU A 80 4.20 -5.19 19.05
CA GLU A 80 5.39 -4.39 19.36
C GLU A 80 6.31 -5.08 20.38
N GLU A 81 5.70 -5.71 21.39
CA GLU A 81 6.41 -6.39 22.47
C GLU A 81 5.98 -7.86 22.57
N VAL A 82 6.86 -8.77 22.15
CA VAL A 82 6.61 -10.22 22.29
C VAL A 82 7.35 -10.75 23.52
N LYS A 83 6.58 -11.12 24.55
CA LYS A 83 7.14 -11.71 25.79
C LYS A 83 7.98 -12.95 25.46
N GLY A 84 9.24 -12.94 25.89
CA GLY A 84 10.17 -14.05 25.74
C GLY A 84 10.95 -14.06 24.42
N GLN A 85 10.73 -13.10 23.52
CA GLN A 85 11.56 -12.90 22.34
C GLN A 85 12.35 -11.60 22.43
N CYS A 86 13.60 -11.73 22.85
CA CYS A 86 14.53 -10.62 22.94
C CYS A 86 15.79 -10.92 22.13
N LEU A 87 16.33 -9.92 21.44
CA LEU A 87 17.70 -9.92 20.95
C LEU A 87 18.47 -8.90 21.79
N ASN A 88 19.55 -9.33 22.43
CA ASN A 88 20.36 -8.48 23.31
C ASN A 88 19.53 -7.76 24.40
N ASN A 89 18.56 -8.44 25.01
CA ASN A 89 17.62 -7.91 26.01
C ASN A 89 16.66 -6.82 25.50
N THR A 90 16.58 -6.60 24.19
CA THR A 90 15.56 -5.73 23.56
C THR A 90 14.48 -6.61 22.95
N GLN A 91 13.22 -6.37 23.31
CA GLN A 91 12.09 -7.03 22.68
C GLN A 91 12.05 -6.68 21.19
N ILE A 92 11.78 -7.68 20.36
CA ILE A 92 11.69 -7.50 18.91
C ILE A 92 10.21 -7.50 18.50
N PRO A 93 9.76 -6.49 17.74
CA PRO A 93 8.43 -6.51 17.17
C PRO A 93 8.22 -7.68 16.20
N GLN A 94 6.98 -8.16 16.10
CA GLN A 94 6.60 -9.25 15.22
C GLN A 94 5.37 -8.95 14.39
N VAL A 95 5.26 -9.67 13.28
CA VAL A 95 4.06 -9.78 12.48
C VAL A 95 3.64 -11.23 12.35
N LYS A 96 2.34 -11.50 12.46
CA LYS A 96 1.77 -12.84 12.28
C LYS A 96 0.62 -12.79 11.28
N ILE A 97 0.59 -13.72 10.34
CA ILE A 97 -0.59 -13.94 9.50
C ILE A 97 -1.67 -14.56 10.40
N ILE A 98 -2.82 -13.89 10.51
CA ILE A 98 -3.96 -14.32 11.34
C ILE A 98 -5.17 -14.72 10.51
N ALA A 99 -5.27 -14.27 9.26
CA ALA A 99 -6.26 -14.71 8.30
C ALA A 99 -5.74 -14.56 6.87
N GLU A 100 -6.31 -15.31 5.96
CA GLU A 100 -6.01 -15.27 4.53
C GLU A 100 -7.27 -15.50 3.71
N THR A 101 -7.28 -14.97 2.50
CA THR A 101 -8.28 -15.29 1.49
C THR A 101 -7.71 -15.06 0.09
N THR A 102 -8.38 -15.59 -0.93
CA THR A 102 -8.16 -15.17 -2.30
C THR A 102 -8.90 -13.87 -2.57
N TRP A 103 -8.54 -13.19 -3.65
CA TRP A 103 -9.35 -12.08 -4.14
C TRP A 103 -10.78 -12.56 -4.44
N PRO A 104 -11.81 -11.83 -3.97
CA PRO A 104 -13.22 -12.17 -4.19
C PRO A 104 -13.68 -11.88 -5.63
N VAL A 105 -12.85 -11.19 -6.40
CA VAL A 105 -13.04 -10.83 -7.80
C VAL A 105 -11.76 -11.19 -8.57
N LYS A 106 -11.86 -11.31 -9.89
CA LYS A 106 -10.68 -11.51 -10.72
C LYS A 106 -9.87 -10.21 -10.73
N VAL A 107 -8.58 -10.33 -10.39
CA VAL A 107 -7.58 -9.26 -10.57
C VAL A 107 -6.49 -9.76 -11.51
N GLU A 108 -5.66 -8.86 -12.02
CA GLU A 108 -4.52 -9.15 -12.89
C GLU A 108 -3.23 -8.57 -12.31
N ASN A 109 -3.13 -7.25 -12.17
CA ASN A 109 -1.92 -6.54 -11.72
C ASN A 109 -2.31 -5.47 -10.69
N VAL A 110 -2.53 -5.87 -9.45
CA VAL A 110 -2.87 -4.95 -8.36
C VAL A 110 -1.66 -4.10 -8.03
N GLU A 111 -1.82 -2.79 -7.93
CA GLU A 111 -0.70 -1.88 -7.58
C GLU A 111 -0.89 -1.27 -6.19
N ALA A 112 -2.13 -1.05 -5.77
CA ALA A 112 -2.37 -0.38 -4.50
C ALA A 112 -3.63 -0.87 -3.81
N ILE A 113 -3.58 -0.91 -2.48
CA ILE A 113 -4.72 -1.14 -1.60
C ILE A 113 -4.79 -0.07 -0.50
N ALA A 114 -6.00 0.25 -0.04
CA ALA A 114 -6.18 0.98 1.21
C ALA A 114 -7.39 0.49 1.99
N VAL A 115 -7.37 0.72 3.30
CA VAL A 115 -8.53 0.55 4.16
C VAL A 115 -8.82 1.84 4.92
N THR A 116 -10.08 2.25 4.93
CA THR A 116 -10.59 3.30 5.83
C THR A 116 -11.75 2.78 6.68
N LYS A 117 -12.15 3.55 7.69
CA LYS A 117 -13.30 3.28 8.55
C LYS A 117 -14.26 4.47 8.51
N ILE A 118 -15.53 4.20 8.21
CA ILE A 118 -16.62 5.20 8.15
C ILE A 118 -17.81 4.65 8.94
N ASN A 119 -18.35 5.43 9.87
CA ASN A 119 -19.56 5.06 10.64
C ASN A 119 -19.50 3.63 11.21
N ASN A 120 -18.31 3.23 11.70
CA ASN A 120 -18.00 1.90 12.24
C ASN A 120 -17.93 0.72 11.24
N GLN A 121 -17.90 1.01 9.93
CA GLN A 121 -17.70 0.03 8.87
C GLN A 121 -16.34 0.26 8.19
N TYR A 122 -15.60 -0.82 7.96
CA TYR A 122 -14.39 -0.74 7.15
C TYR A 122 -14.73 -0.75 5.67
N LEU A 123 -14.03 0.08 4.90
CA LEU A 123 -14.04 0.05 3.45
C LEU A 123 -12.65 -0.32 2.96
N PHE A 124 -12.60 -1.29 2.05
CA PHE A 124 -11.42 -1.70 1.34
C PHE A 124 -11.45 -1.11 -0.08
N LEU A 125 -10.32 -0.57 -0.52
CA LEU A 125 -10.11 -0.06 -1.86
C LEU A 125 -8.94 -0.79 -2.51
N TYR A 126 -9.02 -0.98 -3.82
CA TYR A 126 -7.87 -1.39 -4.63
C TYR A 126 -7.90 -0.76 -6.03
N THR A 127 -6.73 -0.76 -6.66
CA THR A 127 -6.55 -0.38 -8.07
C THR A 127 -5.60 -1.36 -8.74
N GLU A 128 -5.72 -1.48 -10.06
CA GLU A 128 -4.78 -2.20 -10.90
C GLU A 128 -3.91 -1.23 -11.72
N ARG A 129 -2.79 -1.73 -12.24
CA ARG A 129 -1.82 -0.99 -13.06
C ARG A 129 -2.43 -0.31 -14.27
N ALA A 130 -3.43 -0.96 -14.87
CA ALA A 130 -4.03 -0.56 -16.14
C ALA A 130 -2.97 -0.27 -17.21
N ASP A 131 -2.09 -1.26 -17.46
CA ASP A 131 -0.92 -1.12 -18.32
C ASP A 131 -1.27 -0.53 -19.70
N SER A 132 -0.59 0.57 -20.02
CA SER A 132 -0.73 1.31 -21.27
C SER A 132 -2.14 1.83 -21.56
N GLN A 133 -3.01 1.90 -20.55
CA GLN A 133 -4.35 2.48 -20.66
C GLN A 133 -4.37 3.98 -20.35
N ALA A 134 -5.41 4.65 -20.84
CA ALA A 134 -5.62 6.08 -20.57
C ALA A 134 -6.18 6.36 -19.16
N SER A 135 -6.77 5.34 -18.53
CA SER A 135 -7.43 5.42 -17.22
C SER A 135 -7.27 4.08 -16.48
N THR A 136 -7.46 4.10 -15.17
CA THR A 136 -7.64 2.90 -14.34
C THR A 136 -9.02 2.91 -13.66
N GLU A 137 -9.36 1.86 -12.94
CA GLU A 137 -10.54 1.80 -12.09
C GLU A 137 -10.13 1.76 -10.61
N ILE A 138 -10.81 2.58 -9.80
CA ILE A 138 -10.72 2.49 -8.34
C ILE A 138 -11.91 1.66 -7.88
N HIS A 139 -11.64 0.49 -7.32
CA HIS A 139 -12.65 -0.42 -6.80
C HIS A 139 -12.76 -0.26 -5.29
N TRP A 140 -13.98 -0.37 -4.74
CA TRP A 140 -14.17 -0.35 -3.30
C TRP A 140 -15.34 -1.20 -2.83
N THR A 141 -15.23 -1.71 -1.61
CA THR A 141 -16.26 -2.52 -0.95
C THR A 141 -16.17 -2.43 0.57
N THR A 142 -17.17 -2.97 1.26
CA THR A 142 -17.14 -3.15 2.71
C THR A 142 -16.23 -4.31 3.10
N LEU A 143 -15.50 -4.17 4.21
CA LEU A 143 -14.59 -5.16 4.75
C LEU A 143 -15.05 -5.60 6.16
N THR A 144 -15.09 -6.91 6.38
CA THR A 144 -15.20 -7.53 7.72
C THR A 144 -13.90 -8.26 8.00
N LEU A 145 -13.38 -8.17 9.23
CA LEU A 145 -12.08 -8.73 9.60
C LEU A 145 -12.17 -10.13 10.24
N ASP A 146 -13.30 -10.43 10.87
CA ASP A 146 -13.57 -11.73 11.50
C ASP A 146 -14.99 -12.23 11.19
N PRO A 147 -15.14 -13.16 10.22
CA PRO A 147 -14.11 -13.65 9.31
C PRO A 147 -13.68 -12.57 8.29
N LEU A 148 -12.47 -12.69 7.73
CA LEU A 148 -11.98 -11.83 6.65
C LEU A 148 -12.88 -11.97 5.41
N LYS A 149 -13.72 -10.97 5.15
CA LYS A 149 -14.73 -10.99 4.09
C LYS A 149 -14.89 -9.62 3.43
N PHE A 150 -15.15 -9.67 2.13
CA PHE A 150 -15.37 -8.52 1.27
C PHE A 150 -16.83 -8.53 0.80
N GLY A 151 -17.44 -7.36 0.71
CA GLY A 151 -18.80 -7.19 0.16
C GLY A 151 -18.81 -7.17 -1.36
N GLU A 152 -19.86 -6.58 -1.92
CA GLU A 152 -19.93 -6.30 -3.36
C GLU A 152 -19.07 -5.09 -3.72
N PHE A 153 -18.31 -5.21 -4.82
CA PHE A 153 -17.45 -4.14 -5.29
C PHE A 153 -18.24 -3.13 -6.13
N ARG A 154 -17.98 -1.86 -5.86
CA ARG A 154 -18.27 -0.74 -6.75
C ARG A 154 -16.98 -0.31 -7.42
N SER A 155 -17.08 0.37 -8.56
CA SER A 155 -15.94 0.95 -9.24
C SER A 155 -16.25 2.33 -9.80
N ILE A 156 -15.20 3.11 -10.00
CA ILE A 156 -15.23 4.37 -10.73
C ILE A 156 -13.97 4.48 -11.58
N SER A 157 -14.12 4.93 -12.82
CA SER A 157 -12.99 5.18 -13.70
C SER A 157 -12.27 6.46 -13.28
N PHE A 158 -10.95 6.40 -13.25
CA PHE A 158 -10.08 7.52 -12.92
C PHE A 158 -8.98 7.69 -13.98
N GLN A 159 -8.76 8.93 -14.39
CA GLN A 159 -7.66 9.33 -15.25
C GLN A 159 -6.83 10.39 -14.54
N SER A 160 -5.54 10.13 -14.38
CA SER A 160 -4.61 11.05 -13.75
C SER A 160 -4.35 12.28 -14.61
N SER A 161 -4.34 13.45 -13.98
CA SER A 161 -3.85 14.69 -14.59
C SER A 161 -2.35 14.68 -14.88
N PHE A 162 -1.60 13.67 -14.40
CA PHE A 162 -0.17 13.51 -14.66
C PHE A 162 0.13 13.17 -16.12
N GLY A 163 -0.77 12.44 -16.78
CA GLY A 163 -0.61 11.99 -18.17
C GLY A 163 -1.32 10.67 -18.44
N SER A 164 -1.20 10.20 -19.68
CA SER A 164 -1.75 8.92 -20.12
C SER A 164 -0.84 8.25 -21.13
N GLY A 165 -1.03 6.95 -21.31
CA GLY A 165 -0.32 6.15 -22.31
C GLY A 165 0.83 5.32 -21.74
N LYS A 166 1.70 4.87 -22.64
CA LYS A 166 2.79 3.94 -22.32
C LYS A 166 3.67 4.52 -21.20
N ASN A 167 4.09 3.66 -20.28
CA ASN A 167 4.95 3.97 -19.14
C ASN A 167 4.30 4.87 -18.06
N ILE A 168 3.02 5.21 -18.15
CA ILE A 168 2.33 5.92 -17.06
C ILE A 168 1.55 4.91 -16.24
N ARG A 169 1.93 4.74 -14.97
CA ARG A 169 1.11 4.12 -13.93
C ARG A 169 0.12 5.18 -13.43
N GLN A 170 -1.17 4.97 -13.69
CA GLN A 170 -2.23 5.91 -13.31
C GLN A 170 -2.27 6.08 -11.78
N ILE A 171 -2.24 4.95 -11.07
CA ILE A 171 -2.15 4.89 -9.62
C ILE A 171 -1.12 3.81 -9.25
N SER A 172 0.05 4.22 -8.75
CA SER A 172 1.10 3.33 -8.23
C SER A 172 1.00 3.11 -6.72
N ASP A 173 0.35 4.03 -6.00
CA ASP A 173 -0.11 3.79 -4.63
C ASP A 173 -1.30 4.70 -4.29
N LEU A 174 -2.06 4.36 -3.24
CA LEU A 174 -3.15 5.18 -2.73
C LEU A 174 -3.27 5.13 -1.20
N ALA A 175 -3.67 6.25 -0.61
CA ALA A 175 -3.85 6.38 0.84
C ALA A 175 -5.08 7.24 1.16
N ILE A 176 -5.68 7.01 2.33
CA ILE A 176 -6.85 7.77 2.82
C ILE A 176 -6.48 8.41 4.16
N ASP A 177 -6.75 9.70 4.31
CA ASP A 177 -6.51 10.41 5.57
C ASP A 177 -7.68 10.28 6.56
N SER A 178 -7.50 10.84 7.77
CA SER A 178 -8.53 10.82 8.81
C SER A 178 -9.78 11.66 8.49
N GLN A 179 -9.71 12.48 7.44
CA GLN A 179 -10.80 13.31 6.92
C GLN A 179 -11.44 12.67 5.68
N GLN A 180 -11.08 11.41 5.37
CA GLN A 180 -11.54 10.63 4.24
C GLN A 180 -11.11 11.16 2.87
N ASN A 181 -10.12 12.05 2.79
CA ASN A 181 -9.56 12.45 1.51
C ASN A 181 -8.72 11.31 0.94
N LEU A 182 -8.91 11.04 -0.35
CA LEU A 182 -8.18 10.03 -1.11
C LEU A 182 -6.99 10.67 -1.83
N TYR A 183 -5.81 10.15 -1.54
CA TYR A 183 -4.55 10.51 -2.17
C TYR A 183 -4.05 9.37 -3.04
N ILE A 184 -3.39 9.71 -4.14
CA ILE A 184 -2.74 8.75 -5.03
C ILE A 184 -1.34 9.21 -5.40
N ALA A 185 -0.50 8.26 -5.81
CA ALA A 185 0.69 8.51 -6.58
C ALA A 185 0.44 8.11 -8.04
N SER A 186 0.85 8.96 -8.98
CA SER A 186 0.97 8.59 -10.39
C SER A 186 2.45 8.61 -10.76
N THR A 187 2.90 7.63 -11.53
CA THR A 187 4.33 7.45 -11.83
C THR A 187 4.58 7.21 -13.31
N TYR A 188 5.59 7.89 -13.83
CA TYR A 188 6.24 7.55 -15.10
C TYR A 188 7.34 6.53 -14.84
N ASP A 189 7.18 5.35 -15.43
CA ASP A 189 7.99 4.17 -15.21
C ASP A 189 8.48 3.60 -16.54
N LEU A 190 9.77 3.80 -16.82
CA LEU A 190 10.46 3.29 -18.01
C LEU A 190 10.98 1.85 -17.85
N GLY A 191 10.63 1.18 -16.74
CA GLY A 191 11.17 -0.10 -16.32
C GLY A 191 12.30 0.05 -15.30
N ASN A 192 13.08 -1.03 -15.14
CA ASN A 192 13.90 -1.29 -13.96
C ASN A 192 15.07 -0.32 -13.71
N THR A 193 15.34 0.62 -14.62
CA THR A 193 16.45 1.58 -14.52
C THR A 193 15.99 3.04 -14.54
N GLY A 194 14.68 3.28 -14.59
CA GLY A 194 14.14 4.62 -14.78
C GLY A 194 14.56 5.25 -16.12
N ALA A 195 14.58 6.57 -16.27
CA ALA A 195 14.31 7.57 -15.23
C ALA A 195 12.84 7.56 -14.76
N PHE A 196 12.65 7.75 -13.46
CA PHE A 196 11.33 7.82 -12.83
C PHE A 196 10.90 9.26 -12.60
N ARG A 197 9.59 9.49 -12.63
CA ARG A 197 8.97 10.75 -12.18
C ARG A 197 7.61 10.45 -11.61
N SER A 198 7.32 10.98 -10.44
CA SER A 198 6.04 10.75 -9.76
C SER A 198 5.39 12.06 -9.36
N ALA A 199 4.09 12.02 -9.14
CA ALA A 199 3.36 13.12 -8.53
C ALA A 199 2.28 12.56 -7.59
N ILE A 200 2.07 13.25 -6.47
CA ILE A 200 1.03 12.90 -5.51
C ILE A 200 -0.13 13.87 -5.69
N TYR A 201 -1.33 13.34 -5.74
CA TYR A 201 -2.57 14.10 -5.88
C TYR A 201 -3.55 13.73 -4.79
N ARG A 202 -4.33 14.71 -4.32
CA ARG A 202 -5.62 14.48 -3.69
C ARG A 202 -6.66 14.46 -4.81
N ILE A 203 -7.39 13.35 -4.93
CA ILE A 203 -8.28 13.11 -6.09
C ILE A 203 -9.76 13.05 -5.73
N GLY A 204 -10.10 13.08 -4.45
CA GLY A 204 -11.47 12.86 -4.01
C GLY A 204 -11.58 12.61 -2.52
N GLN A 205 -12.76 12.15 -2.11
CA GLN A 205 -13.03 11.75 -0.74
C GLN A 205 -14.03 10.60 -0.69
N ILE A 206 -14.04 9.88 0.43
CA ILE A 206 -15.11 8.93 0.74
C ILE A 206 -16.18 9.63 1.56
N SER A 207 -17.43 9.57 1.12
CA SER A 207 -18.58 10.13 1.83
C SER A 207 -19.11 9.22 2.95
N ASP A 208 -19.93 9.78 3.83
CA ASP A 208 -20.52 9.08 4.98
C ASP A 208 -21.42 7.88 4.59
N ASP A 209 -21.94 7.86 3.36
CA ASP A 209 -22.70 6.77 2.76
C ASP A 209 -21.81 5.76 2.01
N ASN A 210 -20.50 5.79 2.28
CA ASN A 210 -19.49 4.90 1.73
C ASN A 210 -19.30 5.02 0.21
N ASN A 211 -19.65 6.15 -0.41
CA ASN A 211 -19.37 6.39 -1.83
C ASN A 211 -18.02 7.07 -2.02
N LEU A 212 -17.31 6.73 -3.09
CA LEU A 212 -16.14 7.48 -3.54
C LEU A 212 -16.60 8.63 -4.44
N ILE A 213 -16.25 9.85 -4.05
CA ILE A 213 -16.54 11.07 -4.80
C ILE A 213 -15.22 11.64 -5.31
N LEU A 214 -15.00 11.60 -6.62
CA LEU A 214 -13.83 12.19 -7.25
C LEU A 214 -13.99 13.70 -7.41
N GLU A 215 -12.91 14.43 -7.17
CA GLU A 215 -12.84 15.86 -7.48
C GLU A 215 -12.76 16.06 -9.00
N PRO A 216 -13.54 16.98 -9.59
CA PRO A 216 -13.45 17.29 -11.02
C PRO A 216 -12.06 17.75 -11.46
N LEU A 217 -11.31 18.35 -10.53
CA LEU A 217 -9.95 18.82 -10.73
C LEU A 217 -9.08 18.38 -9.55
N PRO A 218 -8.40 17.22 -9.66
CA PRO A 218 -7.50 16.75 -8.60
C PRO A 218 -6.44 17.78 -8.21
N GLN A 219 -6.25 17.96 -6.91
CA GLN A 219 -5.23 18.84 -6.37
C GLN A 219 -3.86 18.15 -6.37
N LYS A 220 -2.87 18.71 -7.07
CA LYS A 220 -1.48 18.25 -7.00
C LYS A 220 -0.87 18.66 -5.66
N MET A 221 -0.49 17.68 -4.86
CA MET A 221 0.16 17.90 -3.56
C MET A 221 1.66 18.11 -3.72
N GLY A 222 2.29 17.42 -4.68
CA GLY A 222 3.70 17.61 -4.97
C GLY A 222 4.16 16.78 -6.16
N GLU A 223 5.35 17.11 -6.65
CA GLU A 223 6.01 16.41 -7.75
C GLU A 223 7.40 15.93 -7.31
N ILE A 224 7.71 14.67 -7.63
CA ILE A 224 8.91 13.98 -7.21
C ILE A 224 9.66 13.54 -8.48
N ASN A 225 10.75 14.24 -8.78
CA ASN A 225 11.57 13.95 -9.96
C ASN A 225 12.68 12.96 -9.60
N GLY A 226 12.90 11.97 -10.47
CA GLY A 226 13.95 10.96 -10.33
C GLY A 226 13.59 9.77 -9.46
N LEU A 227 12.36 9.70 -8.92
CA LEU A 227 11.92 8.63 -8.02
C LEU A 227 10.54 8.07 -8.41
N LYS A 228 10.38 6.75 -8.27
CA LYS A 228 9.16 5.97 -8.45
C LYS A 228 8.47 5.82 -7.09
N VAL A 229 7.39 6.56 -6.89
CA VAL A 229 6.60 6.50 -5.65
C VAL A 229 5.67 5.29 -5.72
N GLU A 230 5.84 4.38 -4.77
CA GLU A 230 5.10 3.12 -4.65
C GLU A 230 4.59 2.94 -3.20
N GLY A 231 4.56 4.04 -2.45
CA GLY A 231 4.02 4.07 -1.10
C GLY A 231 3.70 5.49 -0.64
N ILE A 232 2.54 5.68 -0.03
CA ILE A 232 2.05 6.90 0.58
C ILE A 232 1.59 6.52 1.98
N ALA A 233 2.05 7.29 2.96
CA ALA A 233 1.56 7.20 4.32
C ALA A 233 1.17 8.59 4.81
N ILE A 234 0.08 8.68 5.57
CA ILE A 234 -0.41 9.95 6.09
C ILE A 234 -0.32 9.91 7.61
N GLN A 235 0.48 10.80 8.16
CA GLN A 235 0.64 10.98 9.60
C GLN A 235 -0.18 12.19 10.05
N LYS A 236 -1.12 11.98 10.96
CA LYS A 236 -1.84 13.08 11.59
C LYS A 236 -0.95 13.79 12.60
N LEU A 237 -0.73 15.09 12.43
CA LEU A 237 -0.05 15.94 13.40
C LEU A 237 -1.00 17.02 13.92
N PRO A 238 -0.74 17.61 15.11
CA PRO A 238 -1.52 18.74 15.61
C PRO A 238 -1.54 19.95 14.67
N SER A 239 -0.49 20.13 13.86
CA SER A 239 -0.34 21.23 12.89
C SER A 239 -0.99 20.95 11.52
N GLY A 240 -1.55 19.76 11.32
CA GLY A 240 -2.06 19.29 10.03
C GLY A 240 -1.51 17.91 9.67
N ASP A 241 -2.12 17.27 8.68
CA ASP A 241 -1.67 15.96 8.20
C ASP A 241 -0.36 16.12 7.42
N GLN A 242 0.64 15.27 7.71
CA GLN A 242 1.89 15.18 6.98
C GLN A 242 1.86 13.95 6.08
N ILE A 243 2.05 14.19 4.79
CA ILE A 243 2.14 13.12 3.79
C ILE A 243 3.60 12.66 3.73
N PHE A 244 3.82 11.36 3.79
CA PHE A 244 5.09 10.70 3.49
C PHE A 244 4.95 9.92 2.21
N PHE A 245 6.03 9.89 1.43
CA PHE A 245 6.14 9.00 0.28
C PHE A 245 7.32 8.06 0.44
N ALA A 246 7.14 6.87 -0.09
CA ALA A 246 8.09 5.79 -0.16
C ALA A 246 8.35 5.44 -1.62
N THR A 247 9.58 5.02 -1.92
CA THR A 247 9.98 4.66 -3.28
C THR A 247 10.39 3.21 -3.37
N ASP A 248 10.14 2.65 -4.54
CA ASP A 248 10.78 1.44 -5.01
C ASP A 248 11.37 1.76 -6.38
N ASP A 249 12.63 2.20 -6.36
CA ASP A 249 13.42 2.52 -7.54
C ASP A 249 14.14 1.27 -8.07
N GLU A 250 13.54 0.09 -7.89
CA GLU A 250 13.95 -1.19 -8.48
C GLU A 250 15.37 -1.56 -8.04
N ASN A 251 16.36 -1.33 -8.90
CA ASN A 251 17.77 -1.63 -8.63
C ASN A 251 18.44 -0.63 -7.68
N TYR A 252 17.80 0.50 -7.37
CA TYR A 252 18.41 1.59 -6.60
C TYR A 252 17.95 1.65 -5.14
N GLY A 253 17.11 0.72 -4.71
CA GLY A 253 16.54 0.66 -3.36
C GLY A 253 15.38 1.64 -3.17
N GLY A 254 15.02 1.89 -1.91
CA GLY A 254 13.90 2.76 -1.56
C GLY A 254 14.31 3.92 -0.66
N VAL A 255 13.58 5.04 -0.76
CA VAL A 255 13.65 6.16 0.17
C VAL A 255 12.30 6.39 0.83
N LEU A 256 12.31 6.92 2.06
CA LEU A 256 11.13 7.43 2.75
C LEU A 256 11.36 8.90 3.06
N ARG A 257 10.44 9.78 2.65
CA ARG A 257 10.55 11.23 2.89
C ARG A 257 9.18 11.87 3.13
N PRO A 258 9.09 12.93 3.95
CA PRO A 258 7.91 13.78 3.95
C PRO A 258 7.77 14.48 2.60
N LEU A 259 6.53 14.65 2.16
CA LEU A 259 6.16 15.46 1.01
C LEU A 259 6.09 16.92 1.48
N LEU A 260 7.26 17.60 1.43
CA LEU A 260 7.51 19.02 1.72
C LEU A 260 6.72 19.63 2.89
#